data_AF-A0A9X2RRH4-F1
#
_entry.id   AF-A0A9X2RRH4-F1
#
_cell.length_a   1.000
_cell.length_b   1.000
_cell.length_c   1.000
_cell.angle_alpha   90.00
_cell.angle_beta   90.00
_cell.angle_gamma   90.00
#
_symmetry.space_group_name_H-M   'P 1'
#
loop_
_entity.id
_entity.type
_entity.pdbx_description
1 polymer ?
#
loop_
_entity_poly.entity_id
_entity_poly.type
_entity_poly.pdbx_seq_one_letter_code
_entity_poly.pdbx_strand_id
1 'polypeptide(L)'
;MHIPAYAHDTIRTAVPRVPTSRQVGGVDCCLCDGPFGEELAAVPLGPTPTSGLFGCRPCLTRLVTRARRARDAALVQDAERARAESAAWVPVRERHLARLDSVRQAAEAVAGLAEGGETEALRVAWLTVSLESAYNWIPDAPEPPASVGPEDSELRDEAFRLDLAMIAAREAVAERLTYHLINEAQPEAPEMCEELECPEDCSGRHDSSHIDCGPDAVFDDLAEHGITVEKPQPEPLSPWRDSLPGKTETKEKDPPFPDIEKQAPLALAHFGIDADDTDVLVSAAAVGLVTDAWREGLLDVIHSADTGPSDGEIFAQSVDLYRRARATLVAAREDGPEALLAFVAVASDVNLPWAGGSRFALRAVPESMAEFVRHVDDRAWFTAEVMREQGWRAALLHRAASAAFKAPTHFGMPGWPDAVASAMERLSVLDRSGAPAALSDLAAVETALLEAPDRLGANALDWLSGRGLLG
;
A
#
# COMPACT_ATOMS: atom_id res chain seq x y z
N MET A 1 -17.70 -42.85 29.08
CA MET A 1 -18.46 -42.05 28.09
C MET A 1 -17.60 -40.84 27.77
N HIS A 2 -17.25 -40.60 26.50
CA HIS A 2 -16.52 -39.39 26.11
C HIS A 2 -17.48 -38.19 26.08
N ILE A 3 -17.12 -37.09 26.73
CA ILE A 3 -17.91 -35.85 26.76
C ILE A 3 -17.30 -34.87 25.75
N PRO A 4 -18.00 -34.55 24.65
CA PRO A 4 -17.49 -33.61 23.65
C PRO A 4 -17.25 -32.21 24.24
N ALA A 5 -16.22 -31.51 23.76
CA ALA A 5 -15.85 -30.18 24.25
C ALA A 5 -17.02 -29.18 24.25
N TYR A 6 -17.83 -29.15 23.18
CA TYR A 6 -18.99 -28.26 23.07
C TYR A 6 -20.06 -28.46 24.16
N ALA A 7 -20.05 -29.60 24.86
CA ALA A 7 -21.02 -29.90 25.91
C ALA A 7 -20.54 -29.48 27.31
N HIS A 8 -19.26 -29.12 27.47
CA HIS A 8 -18.66 -28.86 28.79
C HIS A 8 -19.34 -27.71 29.52
N ASP A 9 -19.62 -26.59 28.85
CA ASP A 9 -20.25 -25.44 29.49
C ASP A 9 -21.72 -25.70 29.86
N THR A 10 -22.45 -26.41 28.99
CA THR A 10 -23.82 -26.83 29.29
C THR A 10 -23.86 -27.76 30.51
N ILE A 11 -22.90 -28.67 30.63
CA ILE A 11 -22.77 -29.57 31.77
C ILE A 11 -22.36 -28.80 33.03
N ARG A 12 -21.35 -27.94 32.95
CA ARG A 12 -20.88 -27.12 34.08
C ARG A 12 -22.00 -26.25 34.66
N THR A 13 -22.84 -25.68 33.80
CA THR A 13 -23.99 -24.85 34.22
C THR A 13 -25.09 -25.66 34.90
N ALA A 14 -25.23 -26.94 34.57
CA ALA A 14 -26.23 -27.84 35.15
C ALA A 14 -25.77 -28.49 36.47
N VAL A 15 -24.48 -28.44 36.78
CA VAL A 15 -23.94 -28.95 38.04
C VAL A 15 -24.29 -28.00 39.19
N PRO A 16 -24.71 -28.51 40.36
CA PRO A 16 -25.03 -27.68 41.51
C PRO A 16 -23.81 -26.88 41.97
N ARG A 17 -24.03 -25.61 42.31
CA ARG A 17 -22.96 -24.74 42.84
C ARG A 17 -22.38 -25.24 44.17
N VAL A 18 -23.19 -25.95 44.97
CA VAL A 18 -22.76 -26.57 46.23
C VAL A 18 -23.18 -28.04 46.22
N PRO A 19 -22.26 -28.97 45.87
CA PRO A 19 -22.56 -30.40 45.88
C PRO A 19 -22.60 -30.96 47.31
N THR A 20 -23.47 -31.94 47.53
CA THR A 20 -23.59 -32.67 48.80
C THR A 20 -22.43 -33.66 48.98
N SER A 21 -22.19 -34.08 50.22
CA SER A 21 -21.14 -35.07 50.53
C SER A 21 -21.32 -36.40 49.77
N ARG A 22 -22.57 -36.79 49.48
CA ARG A 22 -22.90 -38.00 48.70
C ARG A 22 -22.60 -37.84 47.21
N GLN A 23 -22.80 -36.65 46.65
CA GLN A 23 -22.44 -36.34 45.26
C GLN A 23 -20.93 -36.25 45.07
N VAL A 24 -20.21 -35.64 46.03
CA VAL A 24 -18.75 -35.57 46.02
C VAL A 24 -18.12 -36.96 46.17
N GLY A 25 -18.74 -37.81 47.00
CA GLY A 25 -18.33 -39.20 47.21
C GLY A 25 -18.65 -40.14 46.05
N GLY A 26 -19.25 -39.66 44.95
CA GLY A 26 -19.61 -40.51 43.81
C GLY A 26 -20.70 -41.53 44.13
N VAL A 27 -21.56 -41.26 45.11
CA VAL A 27 -22.68 -42.13 45.52
C VAL A 27 -23.97 -41.73 44.80
N ASP A 28 -24.20 -40.42 44.65
CA ASP A 28 -25.37 -39.88 43.95
C ASP A 28 -24.94 -39.03 42.74
N CYS A 29 -25.76 -39.05 41.69
CA CYS A 29 -25.55 -38.25 40.49
C CYS A 29 -25.66 -36.75 40.80
N CYS A 30 -24.66 -35.96 40.40
CA CYS A 30 -24.65 -34.50 40.60
C CYS A 30 -25.75 -33.75 39.82
N LEU A 31 -26.48 -34.41 38.91
CA LEU A 31 -27.45 -33.77 38.01
C LEU A 31 -28.92 -34.12 38.31
N CYS A 32 -29.17 -35.20 39.07
CA CYS A 32 -30.52 -35.66 39.36
C CYS A 32 -30.69 -36.23 40.78
N ASP A 33 -29.64 -36.20 41.60
CA ASP A 33 -29.61 -36.68 42.99
C ASP A 33 -29.97 -38.16 43.18
N GLY A 34 -30.02 -38.91 42.08
CA GLY A 34 -30.30 -40.34 42.09
C GLY A 34 -29.03 -41.15 42.41
N PRO A 35 -29.14 -42.21 43.21
CA PRO A 35 -27.99 -43.07 43.51
C PRO A 35 -27.48 -43.76 42.25
N PHE A 36 -26.16 -43.98 42.16
CA PHE A 36 -25.58 -44.85 41.14
C PHE A 36 -25.92 -46.31 41.49
N GLY A 37 -26.88 -46.90 40.76
CA GLY A 37 -27.20 -48.33 40.89
C GLY A 37 -26.10 -49.24 40.35
N GLU A 38 -26.20 -50.55 40.57
CA GLU A 38 -25.21 -51.56 40.11
C GLU A 38 -24.98 -51.53 38.57
N GLU A 39 -25.94 -51.01 37.80
CA GLU A 39 -25.86 -50.89 36.34
C GLU A 39 -25.44 -49.48 35.84
N LEU A 40 -25.37 -48.47 36.71
CA LEU A 40 -25.12 -47.08 36.34
C LEU A 40 -23.70 -46.65 36.71
N ALA A 41 -22.78 -46.76 35.75
CA ALA A 41 -21.41 -46.28 35.92
C ALA A 41 -21.36 -44.75 36.20
N ALA A 42 -20.65 -44.36 37.26
CA ALA A 42 -20.32 -42.98 37.57
C ALA A 42 -19.34 -42.42 36.53
N VAL A 43 -19.74 -41.37 35.81
CA VAL A 43 -18.90 -40.72 34.79
C VAL A 43 -18.33 -39.42 35.36
N PRO A 44 -16.99 -39.24 35.40
CA PRO A 44 -16.38 -38.02 35.91
C PRO A 44 -16.72 -36.82 35.02
N LEU A 45 -17.02 -35.68 35.65
CA LEU A 45 -17.41 -34.43 34.98
C LEU A 45 -16.26 -33.42 34.82
N GLY A 46 -15.12 -33.65 35.48
CA GLY A 46 -13.96 -32.78 35.39
C GLY A 46 -12.87 -33.30 34.44
N PRO A 47 -11.81 -32.50 34.22
CA PRO A 47 -10.71 -32.84 33.32
C PRO A 47 -9.87 -34.02 33.82
N THR A 48 -9.99 -34.36 35.10
CA THR A 48 -9.32 -35.51 35.72
C THR A 48 -10.35 -36.42 36.41
N PRO A 49 -10.15 -37.76 36.41
CA PRO A 49 -11.04 -38.71 37.10
C PRO A 49 -11.20 -38.45 38.61
N THR A 50 -10.28 -37.68 39.19
CA THR A 50 -10.21 -37.32 40.61
C THR A 50 -10.97 -36.05 40.97
N SER A 51 -11.64 -35.38 40.02
CA SER A 51 -12.31 -34.10 40.24
C SER A 51 -13.55 -34.16 41.13
N GLY A 52 -13.90 -35.33 41.66
CA GLY A 52 -14.91 -35.51 42.71
C GLY A 52 -16.36 -35.21 42.30
N LEU A 53 -16.65 -35.06 41.01
CA LEU A 53 -18.01 -34.80 40.52
C LEU A 53 -18.36 -35.81 39.44
N PHE A 54 -19.52 -36.45 39.61
CA PHE A 54 -19.94 -37.57 38.77
C PHE A 54 -21.37 -37.38 38.27
N GLY A 55 -21.59 -37.68 36.99
CA GLY A 55 -22.90 -37.72 36.38
C GLY A 55 -23.29 -39.13 35.95
N CYS A 56 -24.58 -39.44 35.97
CA CYS A 56 -25.08 -40.69 35.40
C CYS A 56 -25.23 -40.57 33.87
N ARG A 57 -25.07 -41.71 33.17
CA ARG A 57 -25.15 -41.77 31.71
C ARG A 57 -26.46 -41.18 31.12
N PRO A 58 -27.66 -41.41 31.68
CA PRO A 58 -28.90 -40.80 31.20
C PRO A 58 -28.89 -39.26 31.27
N CYS A 59 -28.45 -38.69 32.40
CA CYS A 59 -28.38 -37.24 32.57
C CYS A 59 -27.38 -36.60 31.60
N LEU A 60 -26.21 -37.22 31.45
CA LEU A 60 -25.19 -36.73 30.52
C LEU A 60 -25.63 -36.84 29.07
N THR A 61 -26.33 -37.90 28.70
CA THR A 61 -26.87 -38.06 27.34
C THR A 61 -27.85 -36.93 27.04
N ARG A 62 -28.78 -36.62 27.95
CA ARG A 62 -29.73 -35.52 27.81
C ARG A 62 -29.03 -34.16 27.66
N LEU A 63 -28.02 -33.88 28.48
CA LEU A 63 -27.29 -32.61 28.41
C LEU A 63 -26.43 -32.49 27.16
N VAL A 64 -25.76 -33.57 26.72
CA VAL A 64 -25.01 -33.60 25.47
C VAL A 64 -25.96 -33.40 24.27
N THR A 65 -27.14 -34.03 24.27
CA THR A 65 -28.16 -33.78 23.22
C THR A 65 -28.64 -32.33 23.23
N ARG A 66 -28.85 -31.73 24.40
CA ARG A 66 -29.23 -30.31 24.52
C ARG A 66 -28.12 -29.40 24.01
N ALA A 67 -26.87 -29.64 24.39
CA ALA A 67 -25.71 -28.88 23.94
C ALA A 67 -25.52 -28.99 22.42
N ARG A 68 -25.70 -30.18 21.85
CA ARG A 68 -25.68 -30.39 20.40
C ARG A 68 -26.76 -29.55 19.71
N ARG A 69 -28.01 -29.61 20.18
CA ARG A 69 -29.11 -28.80 19.60
C ARG A 69 -28.85 -27.29 19.69
N ALA A 70 -28.31 -26.81 20.82
CA ALA A 70 -27.97 -25.41 21.01
C ALA A 70 -26.84 -24.96 20.06
N ARG A 71 -25.77 -25.77 19.95
CA ARG A 71 -24.69 -25.52 18.99
C ARG A 71 -25.19 -25.52 17.56
N ASP A 72 -25.99 -26.50 17.17
CA ASP A 72 -26.50 -26.61 15.81
C ASP A 72 -27.43 -25.41 15.48
N ALA A 73 -28.24 -24.96 16.45
CA ALA A 73 -29.04 -23.74 16.30
C ALA A 73 -28.19 -22.46 16.20
N ALA A 74 -27.12 -22.34 16.99
CA ALA A 74 -26.20 -21.21 16.91
C ALA A 74 -25.48 -21.17 15.55
N LEU A 75 -25.02 -22.32 15.05
CA LEU A 75 -24.40 -22.42 13.72
C LEU A 75 -25.36 -22.01 12.60
N VAL A 76 -26.65 -22.34 12.71
CA VAL A 76 -27.67 -21.89 11.76
C VAL A 76 -27.85 -20.36 11.82
N GLN A 77 -27.94 -19.79 13.02
CA GLN A 77 -28.06 -18.34 13.21
C GLN A 77 -26.82 -17.58 12.71
N ASP A 78 -25.63 -18.10 12.97
CA ASP A 78 -24.38 -17.50 12.50
C ASP A 78 -24.27 -17.60 10.97
N ALA A 79 -24.71 -18.70 10.36
CA ALA A 79 -24.76 -18.85 8.91
C ALA A 79 -25.80 -17.91 8.27
N GLU A 80 -26.96 -17.71 8.90
CA GLU A 80 -27.97 -16.74 8.44
C GLU A 80 -27.45 -15.31 8.54
N ARG A 81 -26.76 -14.96 9.63
CA ARG A 81 -26.11 -13.66 9.80
C ARG A 81 -25.04 -13.42 8.74
N ALA A 82 -24.14 -14.38 8.53
CA ALA A 82 -23.08 -14.28 7.52
C ALA A 82 -23.65 -14.09 6.11
N ARG A 83 -24.75 -14.76 5.77
CA ARG A 83 -25.44 -14.55 4.48
C ARG A 83 -26.06 -13.16 4.36
N ALA A 84 -26.66 -12.65 5.43
CA ALA A 84 -27.24 -11.31 5.42
C ALA A 84 -26.17 -10.22 5.30
N GLU A 85 -25.06 -10.36 6.04
CA GLU A 85 -23.90 -9.46 5.96
C GLU A 85 -23.27 -9.49 4.57
N SER A 86 -23.03 -10.69 4.01
CA SER A 86 -22.51 -10.84 2.65
C SER A 86 -23.44 -10.24 1.59
N ALA A 87 -24.76 -10.45 1.71
CA ALA A 87 -25.74 -9.87 0.78
C ALA A 87 -25.81 -8.33 0.87
N ALA A 88 -25.55 -7.74 2.03
CA ALA A 88 -25.46 -6.29 2.20
C ALA A 88 -24.11 -5.72 1.69
N TRP A 89 -23.05 -6.52 1.80
CA TRP A 89 -21.68 -6.16 1.38
C TRP A 89 -21.52 -6.08 -0.14
N VAL A 90 -22.01 -7.09 -0.87
CA VAL A 90 -21.79 -7.22 -2.33
C VAL A 90 -22.16 -5.94 -3.10
N PRO A 91 -23.33 -5.29 -2.88
CA PRO A 91 -23.68 -4.08 -3.61
C PRO A 91 -22.85 -2.84 -3.23
N VAL A 92 -22.26 -2.81 -2.03
CA VAL A 92 -21.35 -1.72 -1.62
C VAL A 92 -20.03 -1.87 -2.36
N ARG A 93 -19.48 -3.10 -2.34
CA ARG A 93 -18.27 -3.48 -3.05
C ARG A 93 -18.37 -3.22 -4.56
N GLU A 94 -19.43 -3.72 -5.21
CA GLU A 94 -19.62 -3.57 -6.66
C GLU A 94 -19.71 -2.10 -7.08
N ARG A 95 -20.36 -1.24 -6.27
CA ARG A 95 -20.43 0.20 -6.55
C ARG A 95 -19.08 0.88 -6.42
N HIS A 96 -18.28 0.49 -5.44
CA HIS A 96 -16.94 1.03 -5.27
C HIS A 96 -16.04 0.62 -6.44
N LEU A 97 -16.04 -0.67 -6.81
CA LEU A 97 -15.32 -1.17 -7.99
C LEU A 97 -15.72 -0.42 -9.28
N ALA A 98 -17.02 -0.22 -9.50
CA ALA A 98 -17.50 0.53 -10.66
C ALA A 98 -17.01 1.98 -10.67
N ARG A 99 -16.91 2.64 -9.51
CA ARG A 99 -16.39 4.00 -9.42
C ARG A 99 -14.89 4.05 -9.74
N LEU A 100 -14.11 3.12 -9.22
CA LEU A 100 -12.68 2.99 -9.56
C LEU A 100 -12.51 2.81 -11.07
N ASP A 101 -13.30 1.93 -11.67
CA ASP A 101 -13.26 1.66 -13.10
C ASP A 101 -13.64 2.88 -13.95
N SER A 102 -14.67 3.65 -13.56
CA SER A 102 -15.06 4.88 -14.28
C SER A 102 -13.95 5.93 -14.28
N VAL A 103 -13.28 6.15 -13.15
CA VAL A 103 -12.17 7.13 -13.07
C VAL A 103 -10.95 6.60 -13.82
N ARG A 104 -10.70 5.28 -13.79
CA ARG A 104 -9.63 4.64 -14.58
C ARG A 104 -9.85 4.87 -16.08
N GLN A 105 -11.06 4.61 -16.57
CA GLN A 105 -11.42 4.86 -17.98
C GLN A 105 -11.27 6.34 -18.36
N ALA A 106 -11.61 7.27 -17.46
CA ALA A 106 -11.40 8.69 -17.69
C ALA A 106 -9.91 9.04 -17.77
N ALA A 107 -9.07 8.46 -16.90
CA ALA A 107 -7.63 8.65 -16.94
C ALA A 107 -7.02 8.12 -18.25
N GLU A 108 -7.42 6.92 -18.69
CA GLU A 108 -7.00 6.36 -19.99
C GLU A 108 -7.43 7.23 -21.18
N ALA A 109 -8.65 7.79 -21.13
CA ALA A 109 -9.11 8.71 -22.16
C ALA A 109 -8.30 10.02 -22.19
N VAL A 110 -7.97 10.59 -21.03
CA VAL A 110 -7.13 11.80 -20.94
C VAL A 110 -5.72 11.52 -21.47
N ALA A 111 -5.15 10.36 -21.14
CA ALA A 111 -3.86 9.93 -21.69
C ALA A 111 -3.91 9.87 -23.23
N GLY A 112 -4.92 9.18 -23.79
CA GLY A 112 -5.09 9.06 -25.24
C GLY A 112 -5.30 10.41 -25.94
N LEU A 113 -6.02 11.36 -25.32
CA LEU A 113 -6.19 12.71 -25.85
C LEU A 113 -4.89 13.53 -25.82
N ALA A 114 -4.06 13.34 -24.80
CA ALA A 114 -2.76 13.99 -24.69
C ALA A 114 -1.79 13.49 -25.77
N GLU A 115 -1.81 12.19 -26.07
CA GLU A 115 -1.00 11.56 -27.11
C GLU A 115 -1.46 11.89 -28.53
N GLY A 116 -2.78 11.98 -28.76
CA GLY A 116 -3.37 12.09 -30.09
C GLY A 116 -3.10 13.40 -30.85
N GLY A 117 -2.57 14.44 -30.20
CA GLY A 117 -2.18 15.70 -30.82
C GLY A 117 -3.33 16.59 -31.34
N GLU A 118 -4.51 16.02 -31.59
CA GLU A 118 -5.73 16.71 -32.06
C GLU A 118 -6.34 17.64 -31.00
N THR A 119 -6.06 17.40 -29.71
CA THR A 119 -6.56 18.21 -28.60
C THR A 119 -5.58 19.33 -28.26
N GLU A 120 -6.11 20.54 -28.05
CA GLU A 120 -5.33 21.70 -27.63
C GLU A 120 -4.65 21.46 -26.28
N ALA A 121 -3.39 21.86 -26.15
CA ALA A 121 -2.58 21.62 -24.95
C ALA A 121 -3.23 22.22 -23.68
N LEU A 122 -3.82 23.42 -23.77
CA LEU A 122 -4.56 24.04 -22.67
C LEU A 122 -5.80 23.23 -22.25
N ARG A 123 -6.50 22.61 -23.21
CA ARG A 123 -7.66 21.76 -22.93
C ARG A 123 -7.25 20.46 -22.24
N VAL A 124 -6.12 19.86 -22.66
CA VAL A 124 -5.51 18.70 -21.98
C VAL A 124 -5.11 19.03 -20.54
N ALA A 125 -4.57 20.22 -20.28
CA ALA A 125 -4.29 20.69 -18.92
C ALA A 125 -5.56 20.77 -18.06
N TRP A 126 -6.66 21.31 -18.62
CA TRP A 126 -7.95 21.39 -17.92
C TRP A 126 -8.53 20.00 -17.60
N LEU A 127 -8.48 19.09 -18.57
CA LEU A 127 -8.94 17.71 -18.38
C LEU A 127 -8.16 17.02 -17.25
N THR A 128 -6.86 17.29 -17.12
CA THR A 128 -6.02 16.74 -16.05
C THR A 128 -6.41 17.28 -14.69
N VAL A 129 -6.65 18.59 -14.56
CA VAL A 129 -7.13 19.19 -13.29
C VAL A 129 -8.45 18.56 -12.85
N SER A 130 -9.38 18.37 -13.79
CA SER A 130 -10.68 17.74 -13.51
C SER A 130 -10.53 16.25 -13.16
N LEU A 131 -9.60 15.54 -13.80
CA LEU A 131 -9.27 14.15 -13.50
C LEU A 131 -8.67 13.98 -12.10
N GLU A 132 -7.71 14.83 -11.71
CA GLU A 132 -7.14 14.85 -10.36
C GLU A 132 -8.21 15.11 -9.29
N SER A 133 -9.15 15.99 -9.60
CA SER A 133 -10.31 16.20 -8.72
C SER A 133 -11.16 14.93 -8.63
N ALA A 134 -11.46 14.26 -9.74
CA ALA A 134 -12.25 13.03 -9.72
C ALA A 134 -11.57 11.91 -8.93
N TYR A 135 -10.24 11.75 -9.08
CA TYR A 135 -9.43 10.80 -8.34
C TYR A 135 -9.43 11.07 -6.83
N ASN A 136 -9.21 12.33 -6.41
CA ASN A 136 -9.20 12.72 -5.00
C ASN A 136 -10.58 12.62 -4.32
N TRP A 137 -11.68 12.57 -5.08
CA TRP A 137 -13.04 12.46 -4.56
C TRP A 137 -13.54 11.00 -4.45
N ILE A 138 -12.70 10.02 -4.77
CA ILE A 138 -13.02 8.61 -4.53
C ILE A 138 -12.98 8.36 -3.02
N PRO A 139 -14.07 7.84 -2.41
CA PRO A 139 -14.10 7.53 -0.99
C PRO A 139 -13.16 6.37 -0.68
N ASP A 140 -12.69 6.29 0.57
CA ASP A 140 -11.86 5.18 1.04
C ASP A 140 -12.50 3.81 0.74
N ALA A 141 -11.64 2.81 0.56
CA ALA A 141 -12.07 1.44 0.33
C ALA A 141 -13.00 0.98 1.47
N PRO A 142 -14.18 0.45 1.14
CA PRO A 142 -15.12 0.03 2.18
C PRO A 142 -14.55 -1.16 2.97
N GLU A 143 -14.81 -1.23 4.27
CA GLU A 143 -14.33 -2.33 5.12
C GLU A 143 -15.23 -3.58 4.99
N PRO A 144 -14.67 -4.77 4.72
CA PRO A 144 -15.46 -5.99 4.63
C PRO A 144 -15.97 -6.42 6.02
N PRO A 145 -17.19 -6.99 6.12
CA PRO A 145 -17.67 -7.53 7.38
C PRO A 145 -16.83 -8.74 7.82
N ALA A 146 -16.78 -8.99 9.13
CA ALA A 146 -15.99 -10.09 9.72
C ALA A 146 -16.29 -11.49 9.13
N SER A 147 -17.47 -11.66 8.51
CA SER A 147 -17.89 -12.90 7.85
C SER A 147 -17.33 -13.11 6.44
N VAL A 148 -16.82 -12.06 5.77
CA VAL A 148 -16.31 -12.11 4.38
C VAL A 148 -14.77 -12.26 4.34
N GLY A 149 -14.09 -12.10 5.47
CA GLY A 149 -12.63 -12.18 5.56
C GLY A 149 -11.96 -10.83 5.27
N PRO A 150 -10.73 -10.60 5.78
CA PRO A 150 -10.09 -9.29 5.75
C PRO A 150 -9.49 -8.88 4.40
N GLU A 151 -9.47 -9.77 3.40
CA GLU A 151 -8.77 -9.54 2.13
C GLU A 151 -9.70 -9.71 0.93
N ASP A 152 -10.01 -8.61 0.27
CA ASP A 152 -10.69 -8.58 -1.01
C ASP A 152 -9.68 -8.19 -2.10
N SER A 153 -9.12 -9.18 -2.79
CA SER A 153 -8.10 -8.97 -3.81
C SER A 153 -8.61 -8.11 -4.96
N GLU A 154 -9.90 -8.17 -5.30
CA GLU A 154 -10.46 -7.42 -6.42
C GLU A 154 -10.52 -5.91 -6.15
N LEU A 155 -10.82 -5.50 -4.90
CA LEU A 155 -10.78 -4.08 -4.50
C LEU A 155 -9.37 -3.52 -4.60
N ARG A 156 -8.36 -4.31 -4.18
CA ARG A 156 -6.95 -3.95 -4.31
C ARG A 156 -6.52 -3.85 -5.78
N ASP A 157 -6.88 -4.85 -6.59
CA ASP A 157 -6.52 -4.91 -8.00
C ASP A 157 -7.10 -3.74 -8.81
N GLU A 158 -8.36 -3.33 -8.57
CA GLU A 158 -8.96 -2.20 -9.30
C GLU A 158 -8.44 -0.84 -8.82
N ALA A 159 -8.23 -0.66 -7.51
CA ALA A 159 -7.60 0.56 -7.00
C ALA A 159 -6.20 0.71 -7.61
N PHE A 160 -5.49 -0.41 -7.71
CA PHE A 160 -4.18 -0.48 -8.32
C PHE A 160 -4.20 -0.11 -9.82
N ARG A 161 -5.15 -0.63 -10.61
CA ARG A 161 -5.28 -0.27 -12.03
C ARG A 161 -5.61 1.20 -12.24
N LEU A 162 -6.43 1.78 -11.36
CA LEU A 162 -6.72 3.21 -11.39
C LEU A 162 -5.44 4.05 -11.18
N ASP A 163 -4.61 3.71 -10.20
CA ASP A 163 -3.35 4.43 -9.93
C ASP A 163 -2.42 4.40 -11.15
N LEU A 164 -2.34 3.26 -11.84
CA LEU A 164 -1.58 3.13 -13.09
C LEU A 164 -2.13 4.05 -14.19
N ALA A 165 -3.44 4.05 -14.39
CA ALA A 165 -4.07 4.90 -15.39
C ALA A 165 -3.84 6.39 -15.08
N MET A 166 -3.87 6.78 -13.81
CA MET A 166 -3.54 8.15 -13.38
C MET A 166 -2.09 8.52 -13.66
N ILE A 167 -1.14 7.60 -13.44
CA ILE A 167 0.28 7.82 -13.77
C ILE A 167 0.44 8.03 -15.28
N ALA A 168 -0.13 7.13 -16.10
CA ALA A 168 -0.07 7.24 -17.56
C ALA A 168 -0.68 8.56 -18.07
N ALA A 169 -1.82 8.96 -17.52
CA ALA A 169 -2.45 10.25 -17.84
C ALA A 169 -1.53 11.43 -17.50
N ARG A 170 -0.95 11.45 -16.30
CA ARG A 170 -0.02 12.50 -15.87
C ARG A 170 1.21 12.58 -16.76
N GLU A 171 1.79 11.43 -17.12
CA GLU A 171 2.97 11.35 -18.00
C GLU A 171 2.67 11.90 -19.39
N ALA A 172 1.61 11.41 -20.04
CA ALA A 172 1.22 11.84 -21.38
C ALA A 172 0.90 13.36 -21.43
N VAL A 173 0.20 13.87 -20.40
CA VAL A 173 -0.09 15.30 -20.25
C VAL A 173 1.19 16.10 -20.05
N ALA A 174 2.10 15.64 -19.18
CA ALA A 174 3.35 16.34 -18.91
C ALA A 174 4.23 16.42 -20.15
N GLU A 175 4.32 15.35 -20.94
CA GLU A 175 5.03 15.33 -22.22
C GLU A 175 4.40 16.34 -23.20
N ARG A 176 3.07 16.31 -23.35
CA ARG A 176 2.32 17.21 -24.23
C ARG A 176 2.52 18.68 -23.86
N LEU A 177 2.44 19.01 -22.57
CA LEU A 177 2.62 20.39 -22.08
C LEU A 177 4.07 20.85 -22.17
N THR A 178 5.03 19.95 -21.93
CA THR A 178 6.46 20.26 -22.11
C THR A 178 6.76 20.57 -23.57
N TYR A 179 6.23 19.77 -24.50
CA TYR A 179 6.37 20.02 -25.93
C TYR A 179 5.73 21.35 -26.34
N HIS A 180 4.54 21.67 -25.81
CA HIS A 180 3.90 22.96 -26.02
C HIS A 180 4.76 24.13 -25.51
N LEU A 181 5.28 24.06 -24.28
CA LEU A 181 6.13 25.10 -23.69
C LEU A 181 7.45 25.30 -24.45
N ILE A 182 8.08 24.22 -24.92
CA ILE A 182 9.30 24.30 -25.73
C ILE A 182 9.03 25.01 -27.07
N ASN A 183 7.89 24.71 -27.70
CA ASN A 183 7.51 25.36 -28.96
C ASN A 183 7.12 26.84 -28.77
N GLU A 184 6.41 27.17 -27.68
CA GLU A 184 6.06 28.55 -27.33
C GLU A 184 7.28 29.40 -26.92
N ALA A 185 8.33 28.76 -26.36
CA ALA A 185 9.56 29.43 -25.95
C ALA A 185 10.56 29.67 -27.11
N GLN A 186 10.26 29.18 -28.32
CA GLN A 186 11.10 29.41 -29.50
C GLN A 186 10.91 30.84 -30.05
N PRO A 187 11.98 31.64 -30.24
CA PRO A 187 11.86 33.00 -30.76
C PRO A 187 11.42 33.04 -32.24
N GLU A 188 10.59 34.04 -32.59
CA GLU A 188 9.95 34.26 -33.91
C GLU A 188 10.90 34.42 -35.13
N ALA A 189 12.23 34.32 -34.97
CA ALA A 189 13.20 34.58 -36.03
C ALA A 189 14.09 33.35 -36.34
N PRO A 190 13.69 32.50 -37.30
CA PRO A 190 14.44 31.33 -37.73
C PRO A 190 15.34 31.68 -38.93
N GLU A 191 16.62 31.96 -38.70
CA GLU A 191 17.62 31.92 -39.80
C GLU A 191 18.37 30.57 -39.87
N MET A 192 17.96 29.56 -39.11
CA MET A 192 18.68 28.28 -39.07
C MET A 192 17.73 27.10 -38.77
N CYS A 193 16.70 26.84 -39.57
CA CYS A 193 15.95 25.57 -39.52
C CYS A 193 15.14 25.37 -40.81
N GLU A 194 15.76 24.81 -41.84
CA GLU A 194 15.10 24.40 -43.09
C GLU A 194 14.29 23.08 -42.94
N GLU A 195 14.04 22.56 -41.73
CA GLU A 195 13.55 21.17 -41.58
C GLU A 195 12.18 20.96 -40.92
N LEU A 196 11.46 21.98 -40.43
CA LEU A 196 10.14 21.75 -39.81
C LEU A 196 9.13 22.87 -40.14
N GLU A 197 8.19 22.58 -41.05
CA GLU A 197 7.07 23.47 -41.43
C GLU A 197 5.91 23.32 -40.42
N CYS A 198 5.51 24.40 -39.74
CA CYS A 198 4.24 24.47 -38.99
C CYS A 198 3.21 25.36 -39.72
N PRO A 199 1.89 25.06 -39.62
CA PRO A 199 0.84 25.70 -40.43
C PRO A 199 0.45 27.11 -40.00
N GLU A 200 -0.20 27.84 -40.92
CA GLU A 200 -0.40 29.31 -40.92
C GLU A 200 -1.38 29.89 -39.86
N ASP A 201 -2.01 29.07 -39.01
CA ASP A 201 -3.17 29.50 -38.19
C ASP A 201 -2.92 29.62 -36.68
N CYS A 202 -1.66 29.63 -36.22
CA CYS A 202 -1.36 29.72 -34.78
C CYS A 202 -1.56 31.16 -34.23
N SER A 203 -2.51 31.36 -33.30
CA SER A 203 -2.74 32.64 -32.62
C SER A 203 -2.99 32.47 -31.11
N GLY A 204 -1.93 32.54 -30.30
CA GLY A 204 -2.02 32.35 -28.84
C GLY A 204 -2.35 33.63 -28.05
N ARG A 205 -3.47 33.62 -27.30
CA ARG A 205 -3.67 34.47 -26.09
C ARG A 205 -4.90 34.03 -25.28
N HIS A 206 -4.80 33.66 -23.99
CA HIS A 206 -5.98 33.58 -23.11
C HIS A 206 -5.75 33.97 -21.63
N ASP A 207 -6.78 34.66 -21.12
CA ASP A 207 -7.05 35.14 -19.75
C ASP A 207 -7.99 34.15 -19.05
N SER A 208 -7.81 33.88 -17.75
CA SER A 208 -8.31 32.67 -17.06
C SER A 208 -9.45 32.91 -16.04
N SER A 209 -10.45 33.71 -16.40
CA SER A 209 -11.51 34.13 -15.45
C SER A 209 -12.82 33.32 -15.44
N HIS A 210 -12.87 32.09 -15.98
CA HIS A 210 -14.14 31.35 -16.20
C HIS A 210 -14.17 29.90 -15.66
N ILE A 211 -13.30 29.56 -14.71
CA ILE A 211 -13.15 28.19 -14.20
C ILE A 211 -14.14 27.93 -13.06
N ASP A 212 -15.07 27.00 -13.27
CA ASP A 212 -15.97 26.44 -12.24
C ASP A 212 -15.66 24.94 -12.10
N CYS A 213 -14.97 24.56 -11.02
CA CYS A 213 -14.39 23.24 -10.79
C CYS A 213 -15.35 22.34 -10.00
N GLY A 214 -16.20 21.59 -10.72
CA GLY A 214 -17.06 20.54 -10.17
C GLY A 214 -16.65 19.13 -10.63
N PRO A 215 -17.00 18.07 -9.86
CA PRO A 215 -16.61 16.66 -10.13
C PRO A 215 -17.16 16.08 -11.43
N ASP A 216 -18.14 16.76 -12.04
CA ASP A 216 -18.83 16.33 -13.26
C ASP A 216 -18.27 16.93 -14.54
N ALA A 217 -17.45 17.99 -14.44
CA ALA A 217 -17.00 18.79 -15.57
C ALA A 217 -16.15 17.98 -16.56
N VAL A 218 -15.38 16.99 -16.07
CA VAL A 218 -14.57 16.12 -16.94
C VAL A 218 -15.43 15.30 -17.89
N PHE A 219 -16.60 14.81 -17.44
CA PHE A 219 -17.46 13.96 -18.27
C PHE A 219 -18.21 14.78 -19.33
N ASP A 220 -18.63 16.00 -18.95
CA ASP A 220 -19.28 16.92 -19.88
C ASP A 220 -18.28 17.39 -20.96
N ASP A 221 -17.04 17.70 -20.57
CA ASP A 221 -15.94 18.06 -21.48
C ASP A 221 -15.56 16.90 -22.41
N LEU A 222 -15.46 15.66 -21.93
CA LEU A 222 -15.17 14.48 -22.75
C LEU A 222 -16.28 14.19 -23.78
N ALA A 223 -17.54 14.41 -23.39
CA ALA A 223 -18.70 14.20 -24.27
C ALA A 223 -18.74 15.21 -25.43
N GLU A 224 -18.31 16.46 -25.23
CA GLU A 224 -18.16 17.45 -26.29
C GLU A 224 -17.17 17.02 -27.39
N HIS A 225 -16.22 16.16 -27.04
CA HIS A 225 -15.23 15.59 -27.95
C HIS A 225 -15.61 14.18 -28.46
N GLY A 226 -16.86 13.77 -28.28
CA GLY A 226 -17.39 12.51 -28.82
C GLY A 226 -16.98 11.26 -28.04
N ILE A 227 -16.40 11.41 -26.85
CA ILE A 227 -16.02 10.31 -25.96
C ILE A 227 -17.10 10.16 -24.89
N THR A 228 -17.91 9.12 -25.00
CA THR A 228 -18.97 8.82 -24.02
C THR A 228 -18.43 7.90 -22.93
N VAL A 229 -18.19 8.44 -21.75
CA VAL A 229 -17.89 7.67 -20.51
C VAL A 229 -19.13 7.68 -19.63
N GLU A 230 -19.48 6.52 -19.06
CA GLU A 230 -20.66 6.41 -18.19
C GLU A 230 -20.45 7.20 -16.90
N LYS A 231 -21.26 8.25 -16.69
CA LYS A 231 -21.13 9.15 -15.55
C LYS A 231 -21.46 8.41 -14.24
N PRO A 232 -20.60 8.46 -13.21
CA PRO A 232 -20.88 7.82 -11.93
C PRO A 232 -22.12 8.45 -11.30
N GLN A 233 -23.06 7.63 -10.84
CA GLN A 233 -24.27 8.15 -10.20
C GLN A 233 -23.90 8.86 -8.88
N PRO A 234 -24.42 10.08 -8.63
CA PRO A 234 -24.27 10.74 -7.34
C PRO A 234 -24.95 9.90 -6.24
N GLU A 235 -24.37 9.89 -5.04
CA GLU A 235 -24.89 9.08 -3.93
C GLU A 235 -26.38 9.32 -3.68
N PRO A 236 -27.23 8.28 -3.69
CA PRO A 236 -28.62 8.44 -3.32
C PRO A 236 -28.77 8.33 -1.79
N LEU A 237 -29.38 9.35 -1.18
CA LEU A 237 -30.10 9.21 0.07
C LEU A 237 -31.26 8.21 -0.16
N SER A 238 -31.24 7.07 0.53
CA SER A 238 -32.26 6.02 0.44
C SER A 238 -33.67 6.51 0.89
N PRO A 239 -34.84 5.88 0.54
CA PRO A 239 -35.02 4.54 -0.04
C PRO A 239 -36.25 4.30 -1.03
N TRP A 240 -36.37 3.09 -1.62
CA TRP A 240 -37.54 2.38 -2.28
C TRP A 240 -37.80 2.40 -3.84
N ARG A 241 -37.74 1.19 -4.46
CA ARG A 241 -38.29 0.64 -5.76
C ARG A 241 -37.71 1.23 -7.08
N ASP A 242 -37.44 0.51 -8.19
CA ASP A 242 -38.08 -0.62 -8.90
C ASP A 242 -37.06 -1.40 -9.79
N SER A 243 -37.56 -2.40 -10.55
CA SER A 243 -36.95 -3.66 -10.98
C SER A 243 -36.39 -3.77 -12.44
N LEU A 244 -35.37 -4.64 -12.63
CA LEU A 244 -35.06 -5.57 -13.77
C LEU A 244 -34.56 -5.03 -15.16
N PRO A 245 -34.02 -5.87 -16.10
CA PRO A 245 -32.63 -6.39 -16.20
C PRO A 245 -32.00 -6.27 -17.62
N GLY A 246 -30.68 -6.49 -17.82
CA GLY A 246 -30.19 -6.70 -19.19
C GLY A 246 -28.68 -6.77 -19.49
N LYS A 247 -28.23 -8.01 -19.76
CA LYS A 247 -27.21 -8.46 -20.75
C LYS A 247 -25.73 -8.08 -20.60
N THR A 248 -24.98 -9.15 -20.36
CA THR A 248 -23.55 -9.42 -20.55
C THR A 248 -23.08 -9.29 -22.00
N GLU A 249 -21.93 -8.63 -22.20
CA GLU A 249 -20.98 -8.93 -23.28
C GLU A 249 -19.55 -8.90 -22.71
N THR A 250 -18.84 -10.02 -22.88
CA THR A 250 -17.45 -10.26 -22.46
C THR A 250 -16.48 -9.56 -23.43
N LYS A 251 -15.69 -8.60 -22.94
CA LYS A 251 -14.54 -8.03 -23.65
C LYS A 251 -13.25 -8.80 -23.30
N GLU A 252 -12.47 -9.04 -24.34
CA GLU A 252 -11.13 -9.64 -24.34
C GLU A 252 -10.17 -8.76 -23.52
N LYS A 253 -9.36 -9.35 -22.63
CA LYS A 253 -8.46 -8.66 -21.71
C LYS A 253 -7.22 -8.11 -22.45
N ASP A 254 -7.04 -6.80 -22.43
CA ASP A 254 -5.74 -6.16 -22.68
C ASP A 254 -4.75 -6.52 -21.56
N PRO A 255 -3.43 -6.57 -21.84
CA PRO A 255 -2.42 -6.87 -20.82
C PRO A 255 -2.46 -5.81 -19.70
N PRO A 256 -2.32 -6.21 -18.42
CA PRO A 256 -2.62 -5.37 -17.26
C PRO A 256 -1.62 -4.23 -16.99
N PHE A 257 -0.56 -4.08 -17.79
CA PHE A 257 0.48 -3.07 -17.56
C PHE A 257 1.00 -2.46 -18.88
N PRO A 258 1.31 -1.14 -18.89
CA PRO A 258 2.01 -0.50 -20.00
C PRO A 258 3.43 -1.05 -20.17
N ASP A 259 3.89 -1.15 -21.41
CA ASP A 259 5.19 -1.72 -21.80
C ASP A 259 6.35 -0.77 -21.42
N ILE A 260 6.68 -0.73 -20.12
CA ILE A 260 7.66 0.18 -19.52
C ILE A 260 9.07 -0.03 -20.07
N GLU A 261 9.37 -1.20 -20.64
CA GLU A 261 10.67 -1.50 -21.24
C GLU A 261 10.99 -0.62 -22.45
N LYS A 262 9.97 -0.05 -23.12
CA LYS A 262 10.18 0.83 -24.28
C LYS A 262 10.55 2.26 -23.94
N GLN A 263 9.99 2.81 -22.85
CA GLN A 263 10.10 4.24 -22.54
C GLN A 263 11.04 4.54 -21.36
N ALA A 264 11.09 3.65 -20.35
CA ALA A 264 11.90 3.88 -19.15
C ALA A 264 13.40 4.06 -19.42
N PRO A 265 14.05 3.33 -20.34
CA PRO A 265 15.49 3.50 -20.58
C PRO A 265 15.88 4.92 -21.00
N LEU A 266 15.05 5.60 -21.80
CA LEU A 266 15.30 6.98 -22.24
C LEU A 266 15.19 7.97 -21.06
N ALA A 267 14.17 7.81 -20.23
CA ALA A 267 14.00 8.64 -19.02
C ALA A 267 15.15 8.41 -18.03
N LEU A 268 15.55 7.16 -17.79
CA LEU A 268 16.63 6.79 -16.88
C LEU A 268 17.99 7.36 -17.34
N ALA A 269 18.27 7.34 -18.64
CA ALA A 269 19.50 7.90 -19.19
C ALA A 269 19.63 9.41 -18.92
N HIS A 270 18.53 10.16 -18.87
CA HIS A 270 18.54 11.58 -18.50
C HIS A 270 19.10 11.80 -17.08
N PHE A 271 18.84 10.88 -16.16
CA PHE A 271 19.32 10.91 -14.78
C PHE A 271 20.66 10.17 -14.60
N GLY A 272 21.34 9.82 -15.70
CA GLY A 272 22.63 9.12 -15.67
C GLY A 272 22.53 7.64 -15.26
N ILE A 273 21.34 7.04 -15.32
CA ILE A 273 21.12 5.63 -15.02
C ILE A 273 21.19 4.85 -16.34
N ASP A 274 22.26 4.08 -16.51
CA ASP A 274 22.37 3.13 -17.62
C ASP A 274 21.47 1.91 -17.34
N ALA A 275 20.35 1.82 -18.06
CA ALA A 275 19.41 0.71 -17.92
C ALA A 275 20.01 -0.65 -18.36
N ASP A 276 21.07 -0.67 -19.15
CA ASP A 276 21.75 -1.88 -19.59
C ASP A 276 22.79 -2.37 -18.57
N ASP A 277 23.29 -1.47 -17.70
CA ASP A 277 24.08 -1.85 -16.53
C ASP A 277 23.15 -2.37 -15.42
N THR A 278 23.15 -3.69 -15.24
CA THR A 278 22.32 -4.36 -14.25
C THR A 278 22.63 -3.91 -12.82
N ASP A 279 23.88 -3.61 -12.49
CA ASP A 279 24.24 -3.24 -11.11
C ASP A 279 23.74 -1.82 -10.77
N VAL A 280 23.88 -0.90 -11.72
CA VAL A 280 23.37 0.47 -11.63
C VAL A 280 21.83 0.45 -11.56
N LEU A 281 21.19 -0.32 -12.44
CA LEU A 281 19.74 -0.45 -12.46
C LEU A 281 19.18 -1.03 -11.16
N VAL A 282 19.80 -2.10 -10.62
CA VAL A 282 19.41 -2.68 -9.34
C VAL A 282 19.62 -1.69 -8.19
N SER A 283 20.69 -0.91 -8.23
CA SER A 283 20.95 0.11 -7.21
C SER A 283 19.90 1.23 -7.24
N ALA A 284 19.56 1.74 -8.43
CA ALA A 284 18.49 2.73 -8.58
C ALA A 284 17.12 2.16 -8.18
N ALA A 285 16.82 0.92 -8.56
CA ALA A 285 15.58 0.24 -8.16
C ALA A 285 15.48 0.03 -6.64
N ALA A 286 16.60 -0.25 -5.96
CA ALA A 286 16.63 -0.36 -4.50
C ALA A 286 16.32 0.97 -3.82
N VAL A 287 16.85 2.08 -4.35
CA VAL A 287 16.49 3.43 -3.88
C VAL A 287 15.00 3.68 -4.10
N GLY A 288 14.47 3.35 -5.28
CA GLY A 288 13.05 3.52 -5.60
C GLY A 288 12.13 2.71 -4.70
N LEU A 289 12.49 1.46 -4.39
CA LEU A 289 11.73 0.64 -3.45
C LEU A 289 11.70 1.27 -2.06
N VAL A 290 12.83 1.76 -1.55
CA VAL A 290 12.87 2.45 -0.25
C VAL A 290 12.08 3.75 -0.27
N THR A 291 12.20 4.53 -1.35
CA THR A 291 11.46 5.78 -1.51
C THR A 291 9.96 5.50 -1.49
N ASP A 292 9.48 4.60 -2.33
CA ASP A 292 8.04 4.36 -2.49
C ASP A 292 7.41 3.59 -1.32
N ALA A 293 8.14 2.63 -0.73
CA ALA A 293 7.61 1.76 0.32
C ALA A 293 7.80 2.33 1.73
N TRP A 294 8.81 3.17 1.95
CA TRP A 294 9.19 3.59 3.29
C TRP A 294 9.26 5.10 3.48
N ARG A 295 9.77 5.87 2.50
CA ARG A 295 9.81 7.33 2.60
C ARG A 295 8.45 7.97 2.32
N GLU A 296 7.78 7.51 1.27
CA GLU A 296 6.43 7.94 0.96
C GLU A 296 5.44 7.25 1.90
N GLY A 297 4.42 7.98 2.34
CA GLY A 297 3.40 7.49 3.26
C GLY A 297 3.48 8.18 4.63
N LEU A 298 3.35 7.39 5.70
CA LEU A 298 3.19 7.93 7.05
C LEU A 298 4.49 8.35 7.75
N LEU A 299 5.64 8.29 7.06
CA LEU A 299 6.92 8.64 7.68
C LEU A 299 6.96 10.10 8.11
N ASP A 300 6.35 11.02 7.37
CA ASP A 300 6.27 12.45 7.75
C ASP A 300 5.46 12.65 9.03
N VAL A 301 4.40 11.86 9.22
CA VAL A 301 3.59 11.87 10.45
C VAL A 301 4.39 11.31 11.62
N ILE A 302 5.14 10.22 11.40
CA ILE A 302 6.01 9.60 12.40
C ILE A 302 7.15 10.55 12.79
N HIS A 303 7.75 11.23 11.82
CA HIS A 303 8.80 12.24 12.02
C HIS A 303 8.28 13.42 12.83
N SER A 304 7.08 13.90 12.53
CA SER A 304 6.48 15.06 13.19
C SER A 304 6.00 14.80 14.63
N ALA A 305 6.00 13.55 15.10
CA ALA A 305 5.57 13.19 16.45
C ALA A 305 6.59 13.64 17.52
N ASP A 306 6.13 13.93 18.74
CA ASP A 306 6.99 14.35 19.86
C ASP A 306 8.10 13.34 20.21
N THR A 307 7.83 12.06 19.94
CA THR A 307 8.78 10.94 20.12
C THR A 307 9.29 10.41 18.79
N GLY A 308 9.15 11.18 17.71
CA GLY A 308 9.58 10.85 16.37
C GLY A 308 11.10 10.74 16.23
N PRO A 309 11.57 10.08 15.16
CA PRO A 309 12.98 10.01 14.84
C PRO A 309 13.51 11.37 14.37
N SER A 310 14.80 11.61 14.56
CA SER A 310 15.50 12.76 13.95
C SER A 310 15.79 12.54 12.46
N ASP A 311 16.10 13.62 11.73
CA ASP A 311 16.51 13.55 10.32
C ASP A 311 17.70 12.61 10.12
N GLY A 312 18.67 12.63 11.04
CA GLY A 312 19.83 11.75 11.00
C GLY A 312 19.47 10.26 11.19
N GLU A 313 18.47 9.95 12.00
CA GLU A 313 17.97 8.58 12.18
C GLU A 313 17.21 8.10 10.94
N ILE A 314 16.38 8.97 10.36
CA ILE A 314 15.69 8.69 9.10
C ILE A 314 16.71 8.44 7.97
N PHE A 315 17.75 9.27 7.88
CA PHE A 315 18.82 9.12 6.89
C PHE A 315 19.55 7.78 7.07
N ALA A 316 20.00 7.47 8.29
CA ALA A 316 20.70 6.23 8.58
C ALA A 316 19.84 5.00 8.25
N GLN A 317 18.56 5.03 8.62
CA GLN A 317 17.63 3.93 8.35
C GLN A 317 17.40 3.75 6.84
N SER A 318 17.33 4.84 6.08
CA SER A 318 17.21 4.77 4.61
C SER A 318 18.37 4.05 3.95
N VAL A 319 19.60 4.28 4.44
CA VAL A 319 20.82 3.63 3.93
C VAL A 319 20.82 2.13 4.25
N ASP A 320 20.40 1.74 5.46
CA ASP A 320 20.28 0.32 5.82
C ASP A 320 19.21 -0.38 4.98
N LEU A 321 18.03 0.25 4.84
CA LEU A 321 16.94 -0.27 4.02
C LEU A 321 17.32 -0.36 2.54
N TYR A 322 18.10 0.59 2.01
CA TYR A 322 18.65 0.52 0.65
C TYR A 322 19.48 -0.74 0.44
N ARG A 323 20.39 -1.07 1.36
CA ARG A 323 21.22 -2.29 1.23
C ARG A 323 20.38 -3.55 1.26
N ARG A 324 19.35 -3.57 2.11
CA ARG A 324 18.43 -4.71 2.22
C ARG A 324 17.57 -4.84 0.96
N ALA A 325 16.99 -3.74 0.48
CA ALA A 325 16.25 -3.68 -0.78
C ALA A 325 17.11 -4.17 -1.96
N ARG A 326 18.36 -3.69 -2.06
CA ARG A 326 19.31 -4.16 -3.08
C ARG A 326 19.55 -5.66 -2.98
N ALA A 327 19.81 -6.18 -1.78
CA ALA A 327 20.02 -7.61 -1.57
C ALA A 327 18.78 -8.45 -1.94
N THR A 328 17.58 -8.01 -1.57
CA THR A 328 16.34 -8.72 -1.89
C THR A 328 16.01 -8.66 -3.38
N LEU A 329 16.26 -7.54 -4.05
CA LEU A 329 16.07 -7.41 -5.50
C LEU A 329 17.03 -8.30 -6.29
N VAL A 330 18.29 -8.43 -5.84
CA VAL A 330 19.24 -9.39 -6.43
C VAL A 330 18.76 -10.83 -6.21
N ALA A 331 18.35 -11.18 -4.99
CA ALA A 331 17.85 -12.51 -4.67
C ALA A 331 16.59 -12.85 -5.49
N ALA A 332 15.69 -11.88 -5.70
CA ALA A 332 14.45 -12.07 -6.45
C ALA A 332 14.65 -12.51 -7.91
N ARG A 333 15.85 -12.32 -8.47
CA ARG A 333 16.19 -12.80 -9.81
C ARG A 333 16.19 -14.33 -9.90
N GLU A 334 16.68 -15.01 -8.85
CA GLU A 334 16.85 -16.47 -8.81
C GLU A 334 15.79 -17.14 -7.94
N ASP A 335 15.47 -16.54 -6.79
CA ASP A 335 14.55 -17.10 -5.78
C ASP A 335 13.09 -16.68 -6.02
N GLY A 336 12.85 -15.78 -6.97
CA GLY A 336 11.53 -15.25 -7.30
C GLY A 336 11.10 -14.05 -6.45
N PRO A 337 9.96 -13.43 -6.79
CA PRO A 337 9.47 -12.18 -6.18
C PRO A 337 9.28 -12.25 -4.66
N GLU A 338 9.07 -13.45 -4.12
CA GLU A 338 8.89 -13.71 -2.69
C GLU A 338 10.12 -13.31 -1.85
N ALA A 339 11.31 -13.19 -2.45
CA ALA A 339 12.51 -12.70 -1.78
C ALA A 339 12.33 -11.27 -1.20
N LEU A 340 11.39 -10.48 -1.75
CA LEU A 340 11.05 -9.14 -1.25
C LEU A 340 10.42 -9.15 0.14
N LEU A 341 9.87 -10.28 0.61
CA LEU A 341 9.33 -10.40 1.97
C LEU A 341 10.41 -10.17 3.04
N ALA A 342 11.68 -10.44 2.74
CA ALA A 342 12.78 -10.14 3.66
C ALA A 342 13.02 -8.62 3.83
N PHE A 343 12.69 -7.81 2.83
CA PHE A 343 12.70 -6.35 2.94
C PHE A 343 11.53 -5.89 3.81
N VAL A 344 10.32 -6.36 3.53
CA VAL A 344 9.11 -6.04 4.31
C VAL A 344 9.30 -6.38 5.78
N ALA A 345 9.79 -7.58 6.09
CA ALA A 345 10.01 -8.05 7.45
C ALA A 345 10.93 -7.14 8.28
N VAL A 346 11.79 -6.35 7.64
CA VAL A 346 12.69 -5.40 8.31
C VAL A 346 12.11 -3.99 8.29
N ALA A 347 11.65 -3.53 7.13
CA ALA A 347 11.11 -2.18 6.96
C ALA A 347 9.88 -1.92 7.83
N SER A 348 9.13 -2.97 8.15
CA SER A 348 7.92 -2.97 8.99
C SER A 348 8.16 -3.46 10.43
N ASP A 349 9.39 -3.81 10.82
CA ASP A 349 9.63 -4.36 12.17
C ASP A 349 9.48 -3.27 13.24
N VAL A 350 8.41 -3.38 14.01
CA VAL A 350 8.06 -2.40 15.04
C VAL A 350 9.05 -2.38 16.21
N ASN A 351 9.79 -3.47 16.42
CA ASN A 351 10.69 -3.66 17.56
C ASN A 351 12.16 -3.44 17.22
N LEU A 352 12.51 -3.43 15.93
CA LEU A 352 13.89 -3.28 15.49
C LEU A 352 14.36 -1.82 15.70
N PRO A 353 15.45 -1.60 16.46
CA PRO A 353 16.07 -0.29 16.53
C PRO A 353 16.60 0.12 15.15
N TRP A 354 16.42 1.39 14.80
CA TRP A 354 16.89 1.93 13.54
C TRP A 354 18.42 1.96 13.45
N ALA A 355 18.92 2.04 12.22
CA ALA A 355 20.34 2.07 11.92
C ALA A 355 21.04 3.34 12.47
N GLY A 356 22.37 3.40 12.31
CA GLY A 356 23.16 4.54 12.77
C GLY A 356 23.32 4.65 14.29
N GLY A 357 23.13 3.54 15.01
CA GLY A 357 23.19 3.50 16.47
C GLY A 357 22.00 4.16 17.16
N SER A 358 20.90 4.35 16.43
CA SER A 358 19.65 4.90 16.94
C SER A 358 19.05 4.03 18.05
N ARG A 359 18.31 4.66 18.97
CA ARG A 359 17.45 3.99 19.94
C ARG A 359 15.98 4.03 19.54
N PHE A 360 15.65 4.75 18.48
CA PHE A 360 14.31 4.83 17.94
C PHE A 360 13.92 3.46 17.36
N ALA A 361 12.68 3.07 17.65
CA ALA A 361 12.02 1.92 17.05
C ALA A 361 10.56 2.32 16.84
N LEU A 362 9.96 1.82 15.76
CA LEU A 362 8.62 2.18 15.31
C LEU A 362 7.55 2.04 16.42
N ARG A 363 7.69 1.07 17.35
CA ARG A 363 6.80 0.92 18.54
C ARG A 363 6.65 2.18 19.42
N ALA A 364 7.53 3.17 19.27
CA ALA A 364 7.44 4.45 19.97
C ALA A 364 6.28 5.33 19.47
N VAL A 365 5.69 5.04 18.30
CA VAL A 365 4.61 5.83 17.67
C VAL A 365 3.40 4.93 17.38
N PRO A 366 2.45 4.78 18.33
CA PRO A 366 1.41 3.76 18.25
C PRO A 366 0.22 4.07 17.33
N GLU A 367 -0.10 5.34 17.06
CA GLU A 367 -1.39 5.71 16.43
C GLU A 367 -1.48 5.52 14.90
N SER A 368 -0.43 5.05 14.22
CA SER A 368 -0.41 4.88 12.75
C SER A 368 0.32 3.61 12.27
N MET A 369 0.62 2.69 13.19
CA MET A 369 1.53 1.57 12.90
C MET A 369 0.96 0.55 11.91
N ALA A 370 -0.33 0.20 12.04
CA ALA A 370 -0.95 -0.81 11.18
C ALA A 370 -1.03 -0.32 9.72
N GLU A 371 -1.32 0.96 9.53
CA GLU A 371 -1.36 1.58 8.21
C GLU A 371 0.04 1.71 7.61
N PHE A 372 1.05 2.06 8.40
CA PHE A 372 2.45 2.08 7.94
C PHE A 372 2.93 0.71 7.49
N VAL A 373 2.68 -0.34 8.29
CA VAL A 373 3.03 -1.72 7.95
C VAL A 373 2.33 -2.16 6.66
N ARG A 374 1.04 -1.84 6.53
CA ARG A 374 0.25 -2.14 5.33
C ARG A 374 0.82 -1.43 4.10
N HIS A 375 1.16 -0.14 4.20
CA HIS A 375 1.76 0.61 3.10
C HIS A 375 3.09 -0.01 2.63
N VAL A 376 3.97 -0.37 3.56
CA VAL A 376 5.24 -1.05 3.23
C VAL A 376 4.97 -2.37 2.49
N ASP A 377 4.00 -3.16 2.98
CA ASP A 377 3.61 -4.43 2.37
C ASP A 377 3.03 -4.24 0.97
N ASP A 378 2.09 -3.31 0.79
CA ASP A 378 1.44 -3.01 -0.48
C ASP A 378 2.46 -2.59 -1.56
N ARG A 379 3.44 -1.75 -1.19
CA ARG A 379 4.47 -1.28 -2.13
C ARG A 379 5.49 -2.37 -2.45
N ALA A 380 5.85 -3.23 -1.50
CA ALA A 380 6.68 -4.39 -1.80
C ALA A 380 5.94 -5.41 -2.68
N TRP A 381 4.66 -5.66 -2.38
CA TRP A 381 3.76 -6.52 -3.14
C TRP A 381 3.60 -6.04 -4.59
N PHE A 382 3.38 -4.74 -4.82
CA PHE A 382 3.36 -4.15 -6.17
C PHE A 382 4.61 -4.55 -6.97
N THR A 383 5.79 -4.42 -6.35
CA THR A 383 7.05 -4.74 -7.03
C THR A 383 7.09 -6.22 -7.38
N ALA A 384 6.61 -7.06 -6.48
CA ALA A 384 6.54 -8.50 -6.70
C ALA A 384 5.58 -8.86 -7.85
N GLU A 385 4.41 -8.22 -7.94
CA GLU A 385 3.46 -8.44 -9.03
C GLU A 385 4.02 -8.01 -10.39
N VAL A 386 4.67 -6.84 -10.48
CA VAL A 386 5.35 -6.45 -11.73
C VAL A 386 6.41 -7.49 -12.12
N MET A 387 7.15 -8.05 -11.15
CA MET A 387 8.09 -9.13 -11.43
C MET A 387 7.40 -10.41 -11.93
N ARG A 388 6.23 -10.76 -11.41
CA ARG A 388 5.45 -11.94 -11.84
C ARG A 388 4.92 -11.79 -13.26
N GLU A 389 4.38 -10.62 -13.56
CA GLU A 389 3.59 -10.37 -14.78
C GLU A 389 4.45 -9.91 -15.95
N GLN A 390 5.48 -9.09 -15.70
CA GLN A 390 6.34 -8.50 -16.74
C GLN A 390 7.81 -8.91 -16.62
N GLY A 391 8.16 -9.63 -15.56
CA GLY A 391 9.52 -10.11 -15.33
C GLY A 391 10.37 -9.17 -14.46
N TRP A 392 11.48 -9.73 -13.97
CA TRP A 392 12.37 -9.08 -13.03
C TRP A 392 12.89 -7.72 -13.52
N ARG A 393 13.29 -7.64 -14.79
CA ARG A 393 13.85 -6.40 -15.37
C ARG A 393 12.83 -5.26 -15.43
N ALA A 394 11.59 -5.54 -15.82
CA ALA A 394 10.51 -4.55 -15.85
C ALA A 394 10.25 -3.94 -14.46
N ALA A 395 10.25 -4.77 -13.40
CA ALA A 395 10.09 -4.28 -12.04
C ALA A 395 11.24 -3.37 -11.59
N LEU A 396 12.48 -3.68 -12.00
CA LEU A 396 13.62 -2.80 -11.73
C LEU A 396 13.49 -1.46 -12.46
N LEU A 397 13.10 -1.48 -13.74
CA LEU A 397 12.89 -0.26 -14.52
C LEU A 397 11.83 0.63 -13.87
N HIS A 398 10.71 0.04 -13.43
CA HIS A 398 9.66 0.77 -12.73
C HIS A 398 10.19 1.45 -11.45
N ARG A 399 10.93 0.73 -10.61
CA ARG A 399 11.46 1.29 -9.36
C ARG A 399 12.58 2.29 -9.61
N ALA A 400 13.46 2.04 -10.58
CA ALA A 400 14.51 2.97 -10.95
C ALA A 400 13.92 4.28 -11.49
N ALA A 401 12.85 4.23 -12.29
CA ALA A 401 12.17 5.42 -12.79
C ALA A 401 11.61 6.25 -11.64
N SER A 402 10.91 5.62 -10.69
CA SER A 402 10.43 6.29 -9.48
C SER A 402 11.56 6.97 -8.69
N ALA A 403 12.69 6.28 -8.50
CA ALA A 403 13.87 6.83 -7.83
C ALA A 403 14.46 8.05 -8.55
N ALA A 404 14.53 7.99 -9.88
CA ALA A 404 15.11 9.04 -10.70
C ALA A 404 14.38 10.38 -10.53
N PHE A 405 13.05 10.35 -10.44
CA PHE A 405 12.25 11.56 -10.24
C PHE A 405 12.22 12.05 -8.79
N LYS A 406 12.16 11.13 -7.82
CA LYS A 406 11.88 11.48 -6.42
C LYS A 406 13.13 11.64 -5.57
N ALA A 407 14.20 10.96 -5.95
CA ALA A 407 15.37 10.76 -5.10
C ALA A 407 16.70 10.73 -5.88
N PRO A 408 16.94 11.61 -6.88
CA PRO A 408 18.09 11.51 -7.79
C PRO A 408 19.46 11.60 -7.09
N THR A 409 19.51 12.21 -5.91
CA THR A 409 20.70 12.43 -5.09
C THR A 409 20.72 11.56 -3.83
N HIS A 410 19.95 10.47 -3.74
CA HIS A 410 20.02 9.56 -2.58
C HIS A 410 21.18 8.57 -2.69
N PHE A 411 21.68 8.10 -1.54
CA PHE A 411 22.72 7.06 -1.47
C PHE A 411 22.33 5.84 -2.32
N GLY A 412 23.19 5.47 -3.27
CA GLY A 412 22.94 4.40 -4.24
C GLY A 412 22.56 4.90 -5.64
N MET A 413 22.27 6.20 -5.80
CA MET A 413 22.01 6.83 -7.10
C MET A 413 23.28 7.40 -7.74
N PRO A 414 23.33 7.53 -9.08
CA PRO A 414 24.45 8.15 -9.78
C PRO A 414 24.76 9.59 -9.34
N GLY A 415 23.76 10.35 -8.88
CA GLY A 415 23.93 11.72 -8.41
C GLY A 415 24.50 11.86 -6.99
N TRP A 416 24.59 10.76 -6.22
CA TRP A 416 25.06 10.82 -4.83
C TRP A 416 26.51 11.30 -4.66
N PRO A 417 27.49 10.85 -5.47
CA PRO A 417 28.87 11.32 -5.34
C PRO A 417 29.01 12.85 -5.49
N ASP A 418 28.27 13.45 -6.41
CA ASP A 418 28.27 14.91 -6.62
C ASP A 418 27.59 15.64 -5.46
N ALA A 419 26.53 15.07 -4.90
CA ALA A 419 25.90 15.58 -3.69
C ALA A 419 26.85 15.55 -2.49
N VAL A 420 27.62 14.46 -2.33
CA VAL A 420 28.67 14.34 -1.30
C VAL A 420 29.78 15.37 -1.54
N ALA A 421 30.29 15.50 -2.76
CA ALA A 421 31.32 16.50 -3.08
C ALA A 421 30.86 17.92 -2.71
N SER A 422 29.63 18.28 -3.07
CA SER A 422 29.01 19.56 -2.73
C SER A 422 28.84 19.73 -1.21
N ALA A 423 28.44 18.67 -0.51
CA ALA A 423 28.34 18.66 0.95
C ALA A 423 29.71 18.88 1.62
N MET A 424 30.76 18.22 1.12
CA MET A 424 32.13 18.31 1.63
C MET A 424 32.75 19.69 1.39
N GLU A 425 32.49 20.31 0.24
CA GLU A 425 32.90 21.69 -0.03
C GLU A 425 32.30 22.65 1.00
N ARG A 426 30.98 22.58 1.23
CA ARG A 426 30.28 23.39 2.23
C ARG A 426 30.75 23.10 3.65
N LEU A 427 30.98 21.82 3.98
CA LEU A 427 31.45 21.40 5.31
C LEU A 427 32.88 21.90 5.59
N SER A 428 33.72 22.04 4.57
CA SER A 428 35.12 22.48 4.72
C SER A 428 35.27 23.93 5.21
N VAL A 429 34.31 24.80 4.86
CA VAL A 429 34.30 26.22 5.21
C VAL A 429 33.43 26.55 6.43
N LEU A 430 32.67 25.58 6.93
CA LEU A 430 31.74 25.74 8.03
C LEU A 430 32.46 25.71 9.40
N ASP A 431 31.98 26.51 10.36
CA ASP A 431 32.43 26.37 11.75
C ASP A 431 31.93 25.04 12.35
N ARG A 432 32.88 24.15 12.68
CA ARG A 432 32.65 22.81 13.25
C ARG A 432 32.91 22.75 14.76
N SER A 433 33.03 23.89 15.45
CA SER A 433 33.28 23.97 16.90
C SER A 433 32.26 23.21 17.75
N GLY A 434 31.01 23.09 17.28
CA GLY A 434 29.94 22.30 17.89
C GLY A 434 29.58 21.01 17.15
N ALA A 435 30.44 20.51 16.26
CA ALA A 435 30.19 19.30 15.49
C ALA A 435 30.48 18.03 16.32
N PRO A 436 29.73 16.92 16.10
CA PRO A 436 30.07 15.62 16.65
C PRO A 436 31.50 15.20 16.29
N ALA A 437 32.17 14.47 17.20
CA ALA A 437 33.57 14.07 17.01
C ALA A 437 33.81 13.25 15.72
N ALA A 438 32.79 12.53 15.25
CA ALA A 438 32.83 11.81 13.97
C ALA A 438 33.06 12.72 12.75
N LEU A 439 32.77 14.02 12.86
CA LEU A 439 32.94 15.02 11.78
C LEU A 439 34.28 15.77 11.84
N SER A 440 35.20 15.33 12.70
CA SER A 440 36.50 15.99 12.88
C SER A 440 37.45 15.75 11.69
N ASP A 441 37.50 14.52 11.20
CA ASP A 441 38.30 14.11 10.04
C ASP A 441 37.44 14.13 8.76
N LEU A 442 37.61 15.18 7.96
CA LEU A 442 36.82 15.37 6.74
C LEU A 442 37.05 14.28 5.69
N ALA A 443 38.27 13.72 5.60
CA ALA A 443 38.55 12.65 4.66
C ALA A 443 37.82 11.35 5.05
N ALA A 444 37.79 11.06 6.36
CA ALA A 444 37.00 9.96 6.89
C ALA A 444 35.50 10.17 6.71
N VAL A 445 35.01 11.42 6.84
CA VAL A 445 33.60 11.76 6.59
C VAL A 445 33.22 11.54 5.14
N GLU A 446 34.01 12.05 4.20
CA GLU A 446 33.78 11.86 2.76
C GLU A 446 33.74 10.38 2.40
N THR A 447 34.73 9.61 2.87
CA THR A 447 34.78 8.15 2.65
C THR A 447 33.53 7.47 3.22
N ALA A 448 33.12 7.84 4.43
CA ALA A 448 31.94 7.26 5.06
C ALA A 448 30.65 7.62 4.31
N LEU A 449 30.48 8.86 3.84
CA LEU A 449 29.33 9.27 3.03
C LEU A 449 29.28 8.53 1.69
N LEU A 450 30.42 8.24 1.07
CA LEU A 450 30.47 7.52 -0.21
C LEU A 450 30.22 6.01 -0.06
N GLU A 451 30.67 5.39 1.03
CA GLU A 451 30.62 3.93 1.19
C GLU A 451 29.50 3.43 2.12
N ALA A 452 29.29 4.11 3.24
CA ALA A 452 28.37 3.67 4.29
C ALA A 452 27.96 4.82 5.23
N PRO A 453 27.08 5.75 4.78
CA PRO A 453 26.76 6.97 5.54
C PRO A 453 26.22 6.72 6.95
N ASP A 454 25.41 5.69 7.12
CA ASP A 454 24.86 5.24 8.41
C ASP A 454 25.95 4.96 9.46
N ARG A 455 27.18 4.61 9.06
CA ARG A 455 28.30 4.40 9.99
C ARG A 455 28.82 5.67 10.65
N LEU A 456 28.51 6.86 10.10
CA LEU A 456 28.78 8.12 10.79
C LEU A 456 27.97 8.26 12.09
N GLY A 457 26.85 7.55 12.16
CA GLY A 457 25.93 7.58 13.29
C GLY A 457 24.89 8.69 13.16
N ALA A 458 23.71 8.45 13.73
CA ALA A 458 22.56 9.31 13.62
C ALA A 458 22.85 10.76 14.05
N ASN A 459 23.59 10.98 15.14
CA ASN A 459 23.93 12.32 15.61
C ASN A 459 24.77 13.14 14.62
N ALA A 460 25.69 12.48 13.89
CA ALA A 460 26.52 13.14 12.90
C ALA A 460 25.70 13.48 11.64
N LEU A 461 24.86 12.54 11.20
CA LEU A 461 23.94 12.75 10.09
C LEU A 461 22.92 13.84 10.40
N ASP A 462 22.35 13.86 11.60
CA ASP A 462 21.39 14.87 12.05
C ASP A 462 22.02 16.27 12.06
N TRP A 463 23.28 16.38 12.53
CA TRP A 463 24.01 17.64 12.50
C TRP A 463 24.24 18.16 11.07
N LEU A 464 24.49 17.26 10.11
CA LEU A 464 24.66 17.58 8.69
C LEU A 464 23.32 17.97 8.04
N SER A 465 22.26 17.20 8.29
CA SER A 465 20.89 17.45 7.80
C SER A 465 20.33 18.78 8.31
N GLY A 466 20.46 19.07 9.60
CA GLY A 466 20.02 20.33 10.21
C GLY A 466 20.73 21.59 9.69
N ARG A 467 21.76 21.43 8.85
CA ARG A 467 22.47 22.52 8.15
C ARG A 467 22.26 22.52 6.64
N GLY A 468 21.37 21.66 6.14
CA GLY A 468 21.10 21.53 4.71
C GLY A 468 22.33 21.07 3.91
N LEU A 469 23.23 20.29 4.54
CA LEU A 469 24.42 19.78 3.84
C LEU A 469 24.12 18.53 3.04
N LEU A 470 23.18 17.71 3.52
CA LEU A 470 22.70 16.47 2.91
C LEU A 470 21.21 16.66 2.61
N GLY A 471 20.89 17.13 1.40
CA GLY A 471 19.55 17.52 0.98
C GLY A 471 19.58 18.21 -0.36
#